data_AF-A0A9D2QZR7-F1
#
_entry.id   AF-A0A9D2QZR7-F1
#
_cell.length_a   1.000
_cell.length_b   1.000
_cell.length_c   1.000
_cell.angle_alpha   90.00
_cell.angle_beta   90.00
_cell.angle_gamma   90.00
#
_symmetry.space_group_name_H-M   'P 1'
#
loop_
_entity.id
_entity.type
_entity.pdbx_description
1 polymer ?
#
loop_
_entity_poly.entity_id
_entity_poly.type
_entity_poly.pdbx_seq_one_letter_code
_entity_poly.pdbx_strand_id
1 'polypeptide(L)'
;MGNEPGKLDGFLEKYGDGELAAFCNGIKKDIAPVKNAISHPESSGFVEGNNNKFKLLKRIVYGRSGLVNLGKKCKLAFMPQTDGFSLQSLL
;
A
#
# COMPACT_ATOMS: atom_id res chain seq x y z
N MET A 1 3.32 17.94 1.79
CA MET A 1 2.31 17.70 2.84
C MET A 1 2.71 18.56 4.03
N GLY A 2 1.77 19.09 4.81
CA GLY A 2 2.12 19.90 5.99
C GLY A 2 2.87 19.08 7.03
N ASN A 3 3.68 19.71 7.88
CA ASN A 3 4.48 19.03 8.91
C ASN A 3 3.86 19.16 10.32
N GLU A 4 2.60 19.59 10.39
CA GLU A 4 1.93 19.96 11.64
C GLU A 4 0.81 18.97 11.96
N PRO A 5 1.09 17.88 12.71
CA PRO A 5 0.08 16.86 13.02
C PRO A 5 -1.08 17.40 13.87
N GLY A 6 -0.88 18.49 14.61
CA GLY A 6 -1.93 19.11 15.44
C GLY A 6 -3.10 19.71 14.64
N LYS A 7 -2.88 20.05 13.35
CA LYS A 7 -3.98 20.51 12.48
C LYS A 7 -5.01 19.42 12.17
N LEU A 8 -4.63 18.15 12.35
CA LEU A 8 -5.54 17.02 12.15
C LEU A 8 -6.67 17.01 13.18
N ASP A 9 -6.38 17.35 14.43
CA ASP A 9 -7.36 17.30 15.51
C ASP A 9 -8.49 18.31 15.27
N GLY A 10 -8.16 19.54 14.86
CA GLY A 10 -9.16 20.55 14.48
C GLY A 10 -9.99 20.16 13.25
N PHE A 11 -9.43 19.40 12.30
CA PHE A 11 -10.21 18.83 11.19
C PHE A 11 -11.20 17.77 11.69
N LEU A 12 -10.77 16.88 12.59
CA LEU A 12 -11.61 15.82 13.14
C LEU A 12 -12.74 16.35 14.03
N GLU A 13 -12.52 17.46 14.74
CA GLU A 13 -13.56 18.15 15.49
C GLU A 13 -14.57 18.83 14.56
N LYS A 14 -14.09 19.59 13.56
CA LYS A 14 -14.96 20.34 12.66
C LYS A 14 -15.91 19.46 11.83
N TYR A 15 -15.46 18.28 11.42
CA TYR A 15 -16.20 17.41 10.50
C TYR A 15 -16.67 16.10 11.13
N GLY A 16 -16.46 15.93 12.44
CA GLY A 16 -16.75 14.68 13.17
C GLY A 16 -18.22 14.30 13.23
N ASP A 17 -19.12 15.28 13.19
CA ASP A 17 -20.57 15.09 13.34
C ASP A 17 -21.36 15.39 12.04
N GLY A 18 -20.64 15.57 10.92
CA GLY A 18 -21.23 15.90 9.62
C GLY A 18 -21.24 14.73 8.62
N GLU A 19 -21.37 15.05 7.34
CA GLU A 19 -21.35 14.06 6.23
C GLU A 19 -20.05 13.25 6.17
N LEU A 20 -18.97 13.78 6.73
CA LEU A 20 -17.65 13.11 6.79
C LEU A 20 -17.42 12.32 8.08
N ALA A 21 -18.43 12.17 8.94
CA ALA A 21 -18.29 11.48 10.22
C ALA A 21 -17.68 10.07 10.07
N ALA A 22 -18.10 9.30 9.07
CA ALA A 22 -17.56 7.97 8.80
C ALA A 22 -16.06 8.00 8.45
N PHE A 23 -15.62 8.99 7.67
CA PHE A 23 -14.22 9.21 7.30
C PHE A 23 -13.39 9.63 8.53
N CYS A 24 -13.89 10.59 9.31
CA CYS A 24 -13.26 11.03 10.56
C CYS A 24 -13.13 9.87 11.56
N ASN A 25 -14.14 9.01 11.67
CA ASN A 25 -14.09 7.81 12.50
C ASN A 25 -13.06 6.78 11.99
N GLY A 26 -12.88 6.66 10.68
CA GLY A 26 -11.79 5.88 10.09
C GLY A 26 -10.42 6.41 10.51
N ILE A 27 -10.18 7.72 10.35
CA ILE A 27 -8.91 8.35 10.76
C ILE A 27 -8.67 8.19 12.27
N LYS A 28 -9.70 8.36 13.11
CA LYS A 28 -9.57 8.22 14.57
C LYS A 28 -9.10 6.82 14.98
N LYS A 29 -9.49 5.76 14.26
CA LYS A 29 -9.01 4.39 14.52
C LYS A 29 -7.51 4.24 14.26
N ASP A 30 -7.01 4.93 13.24
CA ASP A 30 -5.62 4.86 12.78
C ASP A 30 -4.84 6.16 13.10
N ILE A 31 -5.18 6.83 14.21
CA ILE A 31 -4.67 8.18 14.50
C ILE A 31 -3.14 8.25 14.62
N ALA A 32 -2.52 7.24 15.24
CA ALA A 32 -1.08 7.17 15.44
C ALA A 32 -0.31 7.07 14.09
N PRO A 33 -0.59 6.10 13.21
CA PRO A 33 0.08 6.03 11.92
C PRO A 33 -0.23 7.24 11.03
N VAL A 34 -1.43 7.83 11.09
CA VAL A 34 -1.76 9.05 10.33
C VAL A 34 -0.95 10.26 10.82
N LYS A 35 -0.81 10.46 12.14
CA LYS A 35 0.03 11.54 12.68
C LYS A 35 1.51 11.31 12.32
N ASN A 36 1.99 10.07 12.38
CA ASN A 36 3.35 9.74 11.96
C ASN A 36 3.60 10.03 10.48
N ALA A 37 2.65 9.69 9.59
CA ALA A 37 2.76 9.99 8.16
C ALA A 37 2.80 11.50 7.84
N ILE A 38 2.30 12.35 8.74
CA ILE A 38 2.40 13.82 8.63
C ILE A 38 3.75 14.31 9.19
N SER A 39 4.22 13.72 10.28
CA SER A 39 5.41 14.16 11.00
C SER A 39 6.72 13.72 10.35
N HIS A 40 6.70 12.62 9.60
CA HIS A 40 7.92 12.06 9.03
C HIS A 40 7.99 12.23 7.50
N PRO A 41 9.20 12.28 6.92
CA PRO A 41 9.39 12.50 5.50
C PRO A 41 9.21 11.23 4.65
N GLU A 42 9.03 10.05 5.25
CA GLU A 42 8.94 8.82 4.48
C GLU A 42 7.62 8.74 3.71
N SER A 43 7.71 8.25 2.48
CA SER A 43 6.57 8.12 1.58
C SER A 43 6.09 6.68 1.50
N SER A 44 4.76 6.48 1.45
CA SER A 44 4.15 5.21 1.09
C SER A 44 4.40 4.81 -0.37
N GLY A 45 4.98 5.69 -1.19
CA GLY A 45 5.15 5.51 -2.64
C GLY A 45 5.88 4.22 -3.04
N PHE A 46 6.88 3.78 -2.26
CA PHE A 46 7.55 2.49 -2.50
C PHE A 46 6.58 1.31 -2.33
N VAL A 47 5.77 1.32 -1.27
CA VAL A 47 4.78 0.28 -0.99
C VAL A 47 3.67 0.31 -2.02
N GLU A 48 3.16 1.50 -2.35
CA GLU A 48 2.11 1.69 -3.35
C GLU A 48 2.55 1.29 -4.75
N GLY A 49 3.79 1.60 -5.14
CA GLY A 49 4.39 1.17 -6.40
C GLY A 49 4.44 -0.34 -6.53
N ASN A 50 4.88 -1.04 -5.47
CA ASN A 50 4.88 -2.51 -5.44
C ASN A 50 3.45 -3.08 -5.49
N ASN A 51 2.50 -2.48 -4.77
CA ASN A 51 1.09 -2.87 -4.82
C ASN A 51 0.51 -2.70 -6.23
N ASN A 52 0.83 -1.61 -6.93
CA ASN A 52 0.38 -1.39 -8.29
C ASN A 52 0.98 -2.42 -9.26
N LYS A 53 2.29 -2.67 -9.14
CA LYS A 53 3.00 -3.71 -9.92
C LYS A 53 2.37 -5.09 -9.72
N PHE A 54 2.05 -5.46 -8.48
CA PHE A 54 1.41 -6.74 -8.18
C PHE A 54 0.00 -6.83 -8.76
N LYS A 55 -0.81 -5.78 -8.61
CA LYS A 55 -2.16 -5.70 -9.18
C LYS A 55 -2.13 -5.86 -10.70
N LEU A 56 -1.16 -5.24 -11.38
CA LEU A 56 -0.96 -5.40 -12.82
C LEU A 56 -0.64 -6.85 -13.20
N LEU A 57 0.33 -7.48 -12.52
CA LEU A 57 0.69 -8.88 -12.75
C LEU A 57 -0.50 -9.83 -12.53
N LYS A 58 -1.27 -9.61 -11.46
CA LYS A 58 -2.49 -10.38 -11.18
C LYS A 58 -3.50 -10.27 -12.32
N ARG A 59 -3.78 -9.05 -12.82
CA ARG A 59 -4.72 -8.84 -13.93
C ARG A 59 -4.29 -9.56 -15.21
N ILE A 60 -2.99 -9.55 -15.52
CA ILE A 60 -2.46 -10.18 -16.74
C ILE A 60 -2.44 -11.70 -16.63
N VAL A 61 -2.02 -12.23 -15.47
CA VAL A 61 -1.57 -13.63 -15.34
C VAL A 61 -2.59 -14.52 -14.62
N TYR A 62 -3.26 -14.02 -13.58
CA TYR A 62 -4.15 -14.85 -12.77
C TYR A 62 -5.37 -15.33 -13.57
N GLY A 63 -6.02 -14.42 -14.29
CA GLY A 63 -7.22 -14.73 -15.08
C GLY A 63 -6.96 -15.67 -16.27
N ARG A 64 -5.72 -15.74 -16.77
CA ARG A 64 -5.35 -16.55 -17.94
C ARG A 64 -4.68 -17.88 -17.59
N SER A 65 -4.07 -17.99 -16.41
CA SER A 65 -3.17 -19.11 -16.10
C SER A 65 -3.19 -19.57 -14.63
N GLY A 66 -4.12 -19.04 -13.82
CA GLY A 66 -4.30 -19.45 -12.44
C GLY A 66 -3.16 -19.04 -11.49
N LEU A 67 -3.21 -19.61 -10.28
CA LEU A 67 -2.39 -19.18 -9.15
C LEU A 67 -0.90 -19.56 -9.27
N VAL A 68 -0.61 -20.74 -9.85
CA VAL A 68 0.76 -21.23 -10.04
C VAL A 68 1.57 -20.28 -10.95
N ASN A 69 0.99 -19.85 -12.07
CA ASN A 69 1.67 -18.95 -13.00
C ASN A 69 1.82 -17.53 -12.42
N LEU A 70 0.84 -17.05 -11.64
CA LEU A 70 0.96 -15.78 -10.92
C LEU A 70 2.16 -15.82 -9.97
N GLY A 71 2.30 -16.88 -9.16
CA GLY A 71 3.42 -17.05 -8.25
C GLY A 71 4.77 -17.02 -8.97
N LYS A 72 4.91 -17.77 -10.08
CA LYS A 72 6.12 -17.78 -10.91
C LYS A 72 6.48 -16.37 -11.42
N LYS A 73 5.50 -15.62 -11.94
CA LYS A 73 5.71 -14.24 -12.43
C LYS A 73 5.99 -13.23 -11.32
N CYS A 74 5.39 -13.40 -10.14
CA CYS A 74 5.68 -12.57 -8.98
C CYS A 74 7.12 -12.79 -8.48
N LYS A 75 7.60 -14.04 -8.40
CA LYS A 75 9.01 -14.31 -8.04
C LYS A 75 9.97 -13.60 -8.97
N LEU A 76 9.75 -13.70 -10.30
CA LEU A 76 10.58 -12.99 -11.28
C LEU A 76 10.54 -11.46 -11.09
N ALA A 77 9.36 -10.90 -10.81
CA ALA A 77 9.15 -9.46 -10.75
C ALA A 77 9.62 -8.81 -9.45
N PHE A 78 9.61 -9.54 -8.33
CA PHE A 78 9.88 -9.02 -6.99
C PHE A 78 11.12 -9.61 -6.31
N MET A 79 11.64 -10.74 -6.79
CA MET A 79 12.80 -11.42 -6.21
C MET A 79 13.94 -11.67 -7.23
N PRO A 80 14.31 -10.68 -8.08
CA PRO A 80 15.30 -10.91 -9.13
C PRO A 80 16.72 -11.19 -8.61
N GLN A 81 17.03 -10.81 -7.36
CA GLN A 81 18.34 -11.00 -6.73
C GLN A 81 18.25 -11.75 -5.40
N THR A 82 17.47 -12.83 -5.36
CA THR A 82 17.59 -13.78 -4.25
C THR A 82 18.75 -14.72 -4.54
N ASP A 83 19.69 -14.85 -3.60
CA ASP A 83 20.78 -15.82 -3.68
C ASP A 83 20.16 -17.23 -3.76
N GLY A 84 20.15 -17.81 -4.96
CA GLY A 84 19.49 -19.09 -5.26
C GLY A 84 18.32 -19.03 -6.25
N PHE A 85 17.94 -17.87 -6.76
CA PHE A 85 16.95 -17.79 -7.84
C PHE A 85 17.57 -18.18 -9.19
N SER A 86 17.04 -19.25 -9.78
CA SER A 86 17.39 -19.72 -11.12
C SER A 86 16.15 -19.69 -12.00
N LEU A 87 16.27 -19.20 -13.24
CA LEU A 87 15.16 -19.20 -14.20
C LEU A 87 14.66 -20.62 -14.51
N GLN A 88 15.54 -21.60 -14.41
CA GLN A 88 15.20 -23.02 -14.57
C GLN A 88 14.21 -23.50 -13.51
N SER A 89 14.17 -22.89 -12.32
CA SER A 89 13.16 -23.21 -11.28
C SER A 89 11.74 -22.78 -11.63
N LEU A 90 11.57 -21.97 -12.70
CA LEU A 90 10.28 -21.49 -13.18
C LEU A 90 9.74 -22.28 -14.38
N LEU A 91 10.53 -23.17 -14.98
CA LEU A 91 10.06 -24.14 -15.98
C LEU A 91 9.29 -25.24 -15.23
#